data_AF-A0A4S4BPS3-F1
#
_entry.id   AF-A0A4S4BPS3-F1
#
_cell.length_a   1.000
_cell.length_b   1.000
_cell.length_c   1.000
_cell.angle_alpha   90.00
_cell.angle_beta   90.00
_cell.angle_gamma   90.00
#
_symmetry.space_group_name_H-M   'P 1'
#
loop_
_entity.id
_entity.type
_entity.pdbx_description
1 polymer ?
#
loop_
_entity_poly.entity_id
_entity_poly.type
_entity_poly.pdbx_seq_one_letter_code
_entity_poly.pdbx_strand_id
1 'polypeptide(L)'
;MNYKYMKSEAEEDNSRIYYFEIDGEGVVYRQVTVIDGLIYVSNRPYGSRHFILSESPIEFNLQEAIRKQDFEAIWKRGNQPFYSRWEEIKVRCSKGDLIEGEIECIFPHGIVINLNDDIYGVVDYKAVCKKSGSRRIYPRNKVRGTISGFDEENLWLIISDGEVIS
;
A
#
# COMPACT_ATOMS: atom_id res chain seq x y z
N MET A 1 -15.88 5.26 -3.21
CA MET A 1 -15.20 5.39 -4.52
C MET A 1 -15.67 4.28 -5.44
N ASN A 2 -15.72 4.54 -6.75
CA ASN A 2 -16.01 3.50 -7.74
C ASN A 2 -14.67 3.12 -8.41
N TYR A 3 -14.10 1.99 -8.02
CA TYR A 3 -12.85 1.51 -8.57
C TYR A 3 -13.08 0.71 -9.85
N LYS A 4 -12.07 0.74 -10.73
CA LYS A 4 -11.95 -0.13 -11.90
C LYS A 4 -10.76 -1.04 -11.70
N TYR A 5 -10.82 -2.21 -12.33
CA TYR A 5 -9.81 -3.25 -12.21
C TYR A 5 -9.30 -3.59 -13.60
N MET A 6 -7.99 -3.53 -13.78
CA MET A 6 -7.36 -3.67 -15.09
C MET A 6 -6.21 -4.66 -15.04
N LYS A 7 -5.92 -5.29 -16.18
CA LYS A 7 -4.79 -6.18 -16.42
C LYS A 7 -4.01 -5.71 -17.64
N SER A 8 -2.69 -5.72 -17.56
CA SER A 8 -1.79 -5.39 -18.67
C SER A 8 -0.68 -6.42 -18.76
N GLU A 9 -0.24 -6.72 -19.97
CA GLU A 9 0.91 -7.61 -20.24
C GLU A 9 2.02 -6.78 -20.88
N ALA A 10 3.29 -7.04 -20.53
CA ALA A 10 4.42 -6.35 -21.15
C ALA A 10 4.67 -6.89 -22.57
N GLU A 11 4.70 -5.98 -23.56
CA GLU A 11 4.83 -6.32 -24.98
C GLU A 11 6.18 -6.99 -25.35
N GLU A 12 7.23 -6.73 -24.57
CA GLU A 12 8.60 -7.12 -24.93
C GLU A 12 8.90 -8.62 -24.70
N ASP A 13 8.19 -9.31 -23.80
CA ASP A 13 8.47 -10.73 -23.50
C ASP A 13 7.29 -11.55 -22.95
N ASN A 14 6.10 -10.97 -22.72
CA ASN A 14 4.98 -11.60 -22.00
C ASN A 14 5.36 -12.22 -20.63
N SER A 15 6.55 -11.92 -20.08
CA SER A 15 7.02 -12.45 -18.80
C SER A 15 6.43 -11.68 -17.62
N ARG A 16 5.90 -10.48 -17.89
CA ARG A 16 5.34 -9.57 -16.89
C ARG A 16 3.88 -9.31 -17.11
N ILE A 17 3.10 -9.54 -16.05
CA ILE A 17 1.68 -9.23 -16.00
C ILE A 17 1.45 -8.26 -14.84
N TYR A 18 0.75 -7.18 -15.13
CA TYR A 18 0.36 -6.16 -14.18
C TYR A 18 -1.15 -6.22 -13.95
N TYR A 19 -1.56 -6.06 -12.70
CA TYR A 19 -2.95 -5.91 -12.30
C TYR A 19 -3.07 -4.63 -11.49
N PHE A 20 -4.11 -3.84 -11.75
CA PHE A 20 -4.32 -2.55 -11.09
C PHE A 20 -5.73 -2.42 -10.55
N GLU A 21 -5.85 -1.91 -9.32
CA GLU A 21 -7.07 -1.25 -8.83
C GLU A 21 -6.86 0.25 -8.96
N ILE A 22 -7.70 0.89 -9.77
CA ILE A 22 -7.58 2.31 -10.10
C ILE A 22 -8.90 3.04 -9.87
N ASP A 23 -8.84 4.34 -9.60
CA ASP A 23 -10.04 5.19 -9.52
C ASP A 23 -10.51 5.69 -10.90
N GLY A 24 -11.42 6.67 -10.91
CA GLY A 24 -11.96 7.25 -12.14
C GLY A 24 -10.96 8.09 -12.95
N GLU A 25 -9.88 8.56 -12.31
CA GLU A 25 -8.82 9.38 -12.92
C GLU A 25 -7.59 8.55 -13.31
N GLY A 26 -7.62 7.24 -13.04
CA GLY A 26 -6.51 6.32 -13.33
C GLY A 26 -5.47 6.23 -12.22
N VAL A 27 -5.71 6.85 -11.05
CA VAL A 27 -4.81 6.77 -9.89
C VAL A 27 -4.80 5.35 -9.35
N VAL A 28 -3.61 4.79 -9.15
CA VAL A 28 -3.44 3.40 -8.72
C VAL A 28 -3.44 3.28 -7.20
N TYR A 29 -4.40 2.53 -6.66
CA TYR A 29 -4.51 2.24 -5.23
C TYR A 29 -3.79 0.93 -4.87
N ARG A 30 -4.00 -0.13 -5.65
CA ARG A 30 -3.34 -1.42 -5.48
C ARG A 30 -2.78 -1.90 -6.80
N GLN A 31 -1.57 -2.47 -6.76
CA GLN A 31 -0.93 -3.08 -7.91
C GLN A 31 -0.44 -4.49 -7.56
N VAL A 32 -0.65 -5.41 -8.49
CA VAL A 32 0.04 -6.70 -8.49
C VAL A 32 0.93 -6.79 -9.71
N THR A 33 2.19 -7.16 -9.50
CA THR A 33 3.14 -7.43 -10.59
C THR A 33 3.53 -8.90 -10.52
N VAL A 34 3.32 -9.62 -11.62
CA VAL A 34 3.74 -11.01 -11.77
C VAL A 34 4.94 -11.05 -12.70
N ILE A 35 6.05 -11.63 -12.25
CA ILE A 35 7.29 -11.79 -13.04
C ILE A 35 7.76 -13.22 -12.85
N ASP A 36 7.89 -13.99 -13.93
CA ASP A 36 8.34 -15.39 -13.87
C ASP A 36 7.55 -16.24 -12.86
N GLY A 37 6.26 -15.97 -12.71
CA GLY A 37 5.36 -16.63 -11.74
C GLY A 37 5.47 -16.13 -10.29
N LEU A 38 6.42 -15.27 -9.96
CA LEU A 38 6.52 -14.60 -8.67
C LEU A 38 5.54 -13.43 -8.60
N ILE A 39 4.86 -13.27 -7.46
CA ILE A 39 3.80 -12.27 -7.28
C ILE A 39 4.27 -11.22 -6.29
N TYR A 40 4.24 -9.96 -6.72
CA TYR A 40 4.57 -8.80 -5.92
C TYR A 40 3.34 -7.93 -5.74
N VAL A 41 2.95 -7.65 -4.49
CA VAL A 41 1.80 -6.80 -4.14
C VAL A 41 2.27 -5.45 -3.61
N SER A 42 1.61 -4.38 -4.02
CA SER A 42 2.06 -3.00 -3.77
C SER A 42 2.03 -2.57 -2.30
N ASN A 43 1.42 -3.34 -1.40
CA ASN A 43 1.27 -2.96 0.01
C ASN A 43 2.54 -3.18 0.86
N ARG A 44 3.62 -3.71 0.29
CA ARG A 44 4.85 -4.03 1.02
C ARG A 44 6.08 -3.94 0.10
N PRO A 45 7.28 -3.81 0.68
CA PRO A 45 8.50 -3.78 -0.10
C PRO A 45 9.07 -5.19 -0.37
N TYR A 46 9.91 -5.31 -1.40
CA TYR A 46 10.59 -6.55 -1.75
C TYR A 46 12.08 -6.35 -2.02
N GLY A 47 12.91 -6.54 -0.98
CA GLY A 47 14.37 -6.43 -1.10
C GLY A 47 14.78 -5.11 -1.76
N SER A 48 15.58 -5.19 -2.83
CA SER A 48 16.03 -4.01 -3.58
C SER A 48 14.95 -3.31 -4.42
N ARG A 49 13.76 -3.90 -4.57
CA ARG A 49 12.67 -3.31 -5.38
C ARG A 49 11.80 -2.33 -4.60
N HIS A 50 11.98 -2.22 -3.28
CA HIS A 50 11.13 -1.41 -2.40
C HIS A 50 9.63 -1.67 -2.69
N PHE A 51 8.77 -0.67 -2.51
CA PHE A 51 7.36 -0.72 -2.84
C PHE A 51 7.14 -0.60 -4.36
N ILE A 52 6.19 -1.37 -4.89
CA ILE A 52 5.87 -1.40 -6.33
C ILE A 52 4.43 -0.90 -6.53
N LEU A 53 4.27 0.41 -6.72
CA LEU A 53 3.01 1.06 -7.07
C LEU A 53 3.29 2.11 -8.16
N SER A 54 2.53 2.10 -9.25
CA SER A 54 2.68 3.10 -10.30
C SER A 54 2.36 4.50 -9.77
N GLU A 55 3.30 5.44 -9.96
CA GLU A 55 3.11 6.85 -9.62
C GLU A 55 2.36 7.63 -10.69
N SER A 56 2.34 7.12 -11.93
CA SER A 56 1.62 7.73 -13.05
C SER A 56 0.22 7.13 -13.20
N PRO A 57 -0.80 7.97 -13.48
CA PRO A 57 -2.13 7.48 -13.81
C PRO A 57 -2.10 6.51 -14.98
N ILE A 58 -2.94 5.48 -14.90
CA ILE A 58 -3.04 4.44 -15.92
C ILE A 58 -4.16 4.81 -16.92
N GLU A 59 -3.82 4.87 -18.21
CA GLU A 59 -4.77 5.17 -19.28
C GLU A 59 -5.63 3.95 -19.64
N PHE A 60 -6.93 4.00 -19.32
CA PHE A 60 -7.88 2.88 -19.44
C PHE A 60 -7.92 2.13 -20.78
N ASN A 61 -7.64 2.80 -21.88
CA ASN A 61 -7.75 2.26 -23.24
C ASN A 61 -6.60 1.30 -23.60
N LEU A 62 -5.52 1.29 -22.82
CA LEU A 62 -4.34 0.46 -23.08
C LEU A 62 -4.34 -0.85 -22.29
N GLN A 63 -5.34 -1.11 -21.43
CA GLN A 63 -5.39 -2.31 -20.60
C GLN A 63 -6.71 -3.09 -20.76
N GLU A 64 -6.65 -4.38 -20.41
CA GLU A 64 -7.80 -5.27 -20.34
C GLU A 64 -8.58 -5.03 -19.05
N ALA A 65 -9.87 -4.68 -19.15
CA ALA A 65 -10.73 -4.57 -17.97
C ALA A 65 -11.05 -5.96 -17.41
N ILE A 66 -10.87 -6.15 -16.11
CA ILE A 66 -11.15 -7.41 -15.40
C ILE A 66 -12.21 -7.21 -14.32
N ARG A 67 -12.78 -8.30 -13.81
CA ARG A 67 -13.73 -8.21 -12.69
C ARG A 67 -12.96 -7.98 -11.39
N LYS A 68 -13.57 -7.25 -10.46
CA LYS A 68 -13.05 -7.07 -9.09
C LYS A 68 -12.62 -8.41 -8.46
N GLN A 69 -13.46 -9.44 -8.60
CA GLN A 69 -13.20 -10.75 -8.00
C GLN A 69 -11.90 -11.39 -8.51
N ASP A 70 -11.57 -11.20 -9.78
CA ASP A 70 -10.34 -11.73 -10.38
C ASP A 70 -9.10 -10.98 -9.83
N PHE A 71 -9.21 -9.64 -9.67
CA PHE A 71 -8.18 -8.83 -9.00
C PHE A 71 -7.99 -9.24 -7.53
N GLU A 72 -9.08 -9.38 -6.77
CA GLU A 72 -9.00 -9.77 -5.35
C GLU A 72 -8.40 -11.16 -5.17
N ALA A 73 -8.64 -12.08 -6.11
CA ALA A 73 -8.05 -13.41 -6.05
C ALA A 73 -6.51 -13.36 -6.18
N ILE A 74 -5.99 -12.59 -7.13
CA ILE A 74 -4.54 -12.45 -7.30
C ILE A 74 -3.90 -11.64 -6.15
N TRP A 75 -4.57 -10.58 -5.68
CA TRP A 75 -4.14 -9.80 -4.52
C TRP A 75 -4.02 -10.66 -3.26
N LYS A 76 -5.05 -11.48 -2.98
CA LYS A 76 -5.04 -12.42 -1.84
C LYS A 76 -3.95 -13.47 -1.97
N ARG A 77 -3.69 -13.98 -3.19
CA ARG A 77 -2.61 -14.95 -3.44
C ARG A 77 -1.24 -14.34 -3.17
N GLY A 78 -1.01 -13.09 -3.56
CA GLY A 78 0.23 -12.36 -3.26
C GLY A 78 0.41 -12.06 -1.77
N ASN A 79 -0.68 -11.83 -1.03
CA ASN A 79 -0.65 -11.58 0.41
C ASN A 79 -0.65 -12.85 1.28
N GLN A 80 -0.99 -14.02 0.72
CA GLN A 80 -1.12 -15.28 1.46
C GLN A 80 0.07 -15.63 2.36
N PRO A 81 1.35 -15.45 1.94
CA PRO A 81 2.50 -15.75 2.80
C PRO A 81 2.57 -14.91 4.08
N PHE A 82 1.83 -13.81 4.17
CA PHE A 82 1.94 -12.83 5.24
C PHE A 82 0.77 -12.84 6.21
N TYR A 83 -0.29 -13.62 5.96
CA TYR A 83 -1.47 -13.64 6.84
C TYR A 83 -1.16 -14.14 8.25
N SER A 84 -0.36 -15.20 8.40
CA SER A 84 0.00 -15.68 9.75
C SER A 84 0.73 -14.61 10.55
N ARG A 85 1.67 -13.91 9.91
CA ARG A 85 2.38 -12.80 10.54
C ARG A 85 1.45 -11.63 10.88
N TRP A 86 0.50 -11.33 10.01
CA TRP A 86 -0.50 -10.30 10.26
C TRP A 86 -1.36 -10.60 11.50
N GLU A 87 -1.80 -11.85 11.68
CA GLU A 87 -2.53 -12.24 12.89
C GLU A 87 -1.68 -12.07 14.16
N GLU A 88 -0.38 -12.40 14.12
CA GLU A 88 0.53 -12.14 15.24
C GLU A 88 0.66 -10.65 15.56
N ILE A 89 0.74 -9.79 14.54
CA ILE A 89 0.79 -8.34 14.70
C ILE A 89 -0.47 -7.84 15.39
N LYS A 90 -1.65 -8.29 14.95
CA LYS A 90 -2.94 -7.89 15.55
C LYS A 90 -3.10 -8.30 17.02
N VAL A 91 -2.45 -9.38 17.45
CA VAL A 91 -2.43 -9.79 18.87
C VAL A 91 -1.52 -8.89 19.70
N ARG A 92 -0.43 -8.37 19.11
CA ARG A 92 0.56 -7.53 19.79
C ARG A 92 0.20 -6.05 19.82
N CYS A 93 -0.55 -5.58 18.83
CA CYS A 93 -0.92 -4.18 18.67
C CYS A 93 -2.37 -3.95 19.14
N SER A 94 -2.57 -2.99 20.04
CA SER A 94 -3.89 -2.60 20.53
C SER A 94 -4.32 -1.25 19.95
N LYS A 95 -5.62 -1.10 19.72
CA LYS A 95 -6.18 0.23 19.44
C LYS A 95 -5.91 1.15 20.64
N GLY A 96 -5.44 2.35 20.37
CA GLY A 96 -5.03 3.31 21.40
C GLY A 96 -3.51 3.34 21.65
N ASP A 97 -2.76 2.35 21.16
CA ASP A 97 -1.30 2.35 21.31
C ASP A 97 -0.67 3.51 20.54
N LEU A 98 0.27 4.19 21.21
CA LEU A 98 1.12 5.21 20.60
C LEU A 98 2.28 4.52 19.88
N ILE A 99 2.46 4.85 18.60
CA ILE A 99 3.51 4.28 17.78
C ILE A 99 4.33 5.37 17.11
N GLU A 100 5.55 5.01 16.72
CA GLU A 100 6.42 5.84 15.87
C GLU A 100 6.91 4.99 14.71
N GLY A 101 6.89 5.56 13.51
CA GLY A 101 7.36 4.89 12.30
C GLY A 101 8.05 5.82 11.34
N GLU A 102 8.96 5.27 10.54
CA GLU A 102 9.65 5.98 9.47
C GLU A 102 8.77 6.03 8.22
N ILE A 103 8.67 7.19 7.56
CA ILE A 103 7.97 7.32 6.28
C ILE A 103 8.72 6.51 5.23
N GLU A 104 8.04 5.53 4.64
CA GLU A 104 8.56 4.71 3.54
C GLU A 104 8.16 5.32 2.20
N CYS A 105 6.86 5.61 2.03
CA CYS A 105 6.31 6.17 0.80
C CYS A 105 5.01 6.92 1.06
N ILE A 106 4.52 7.62 0.04
CA ILE A 106 3.26 8.35 0.07
C ILE A 106 2.39 7.78 -1.04
N PHE A 107 1.31 7.11 -0.65
CA PHE A 107 0.36 6.47 -1.55
C PHE A 107 -0.98 7.23 -1.56
N PRO A 108 -1.89 6.91 -2.50
CA PRO A 108 -3.23 7.48 -2.50
C PRO A 108 -4.03 7.21 -1.21
N HIS A 109 -3.69 6.13 -0.50
CA HIS A 109 -4.25 5.79 0.81
C HIS A 109 -3.78 6.72 1.94
N GLY A 110 -2.64 7.39 1.79
CA GLY A 110 -1.98 8.17 2.81
C GLY A 110 -0.47 7.95 2.86
N ILE A 111 0.14 8.34 3.97
CA ILE A 111 1.57 8.15 4.21
C ILE A 111 1.75 6.74 4.77
N VAL A 112 2.54 5.91 4.11
CA VAL A 112 2.90 4.58 4.59
C VAL A 112 4.14 4.70 5.47
N ILE A 113 4.06 4.17 6.68
CA ILE A 113 5.13 4.19 7.66
C ILE A 113 5.54 2.78 8.07
N ASN A 114 6.83 2.59 8.34
CA ASN A 114 7.40 1.37 8.87
C ASN A 114 7.60 1.51 10.39
N LEU A 115 6.95 0.61 11.14
CA LEU A 115 6.91 0.58 12.61
C LEU A 115 7.95 -0.39 13.20
N ASN A 116 8.90 -0.86 12.39
CA ASN A 116 9.87 -1.94 12.60
C ASN A 116 9.28 -3.36 12.41
N ASP A 117 10.16 -4.36 12.27
CA ASP A 117 9.82 -5.79 12.13
C ASP A 117 8.81 -6.13 11.00
N ASP A 118 8.93 -5.43 9.87
CA ASP A 118 8.03 -5.54 8.70
C ASP A 118 6.56 -5.21 9.02
N ILE A 119 6.33 -4.40 10.04
CA ILE A 119 5.00 -3.87 10.40
C ILE A 119 4.83 -2.52 9.71
N TYR A 120 3.81 -2.43 8.87
CA TYR A 120 3.48 -1.20 8.15
C TYR A 120 2.18 -0.60 8.67
N GLY A 121 2.13 0.73 8.66
CA GLY A 121 0.93 1.49 8.97
C GLY A 121 0.64 2.53 7.90
N VAL A 122 -0.60 2.98 7.84
CA VAL A 122 -1.03 4.08 6.98
C VAL A 122 -1.62 5.19 7.84
N VAL A 123 -1.24 6.42 7.54
CA VAL A 123 -1.75 7.63 8.22
C VAL A 123 -2.25 8.64 7.18
N ASP A 124 -3.37 9.29 7.48
CA ASP A 124 -3.99 10.25 6.57
C ASP A 124 -3.04 11.44 6.31
N TYR A 125 -2.72 11.65 5.02
CA TYR A 125 -1.79 12.69 4.61
C TYR A 125 -2.28 14.10 5.02
N LYS A 126 -3.58 14.39 4.86
CA LYS A 126 -4.14 15.71 5.14
C LYS A 126 -4.09 16.02 6.63
N ALA A 127 -4.37 15.05 7.48
CA ALA A 127 -4.30 15.16 8.92
C ALA A 127 -2.87 15.47 9.39
N VAL A 128 -1.87 14.73 8.90
CA VAL A 128 -0.45 14.98 9.21
C VAL A 128 -0.02 16.35 8.67
N CYS A 129 -0.39 16.68 7.43
CA CYS A 129 -0.06 17.97 6.83
C CYS A 129 -0.63 19.15 7.63
N LYS A 130 -1.83 19.01 8.22
CA LYS A 130 -2.44 20.04 9.06
C LYS A 130 -1.65 20.28 10.35
N LYS A 131 -1.03 19.24 10.94
CA LYS A 131 -0.25 19.35 12.19
C LYS A 131 1.22 19.74 11.93
N SER A 132 1.84 19.20 10.88
CA SER A 132 3.30 19.27 10.70
C SER A 132 3.74 20.02 9.43
N GLY A 133 2.81 20.36 8.53
CA GLY A 133 3.10 20.95 7.23
C GLY A 133 3.64 19.93 6.22
N SER A 134 3.32 20.13 4.94
CA SER A 134 3.70 19.20 3.86
C SER A 134 5.21 19.08 3.64
N ARG A 135 5.99 20.13 3.96
CA ARG A 135 7.45 20.15 3.76
C ARG A 135 8.21 19.10 4.58
N ARG A 136 7.59 18.54 5.62
CA ARG A 136 8.18 17.52 6.49
C ARG A 136 7.74 16.10 6.14
N ILE A 137 6.87 15.95 5.16
CA ILE A 137 6.31 14.66 4.73
C ILE A 137 7.12 14.17 3.53
N TYR A 138 8.21 13.49 3.82
CA TYR A 138 9.05 12.81 2.83
C TYR A 138 9.74 11.61 3.50
N PRO A 139 10.22 10.62 2.72
CA PRO A 139 10.81 9.41 3.27
C PRO A 139 11.93 9.69 4.28
N ARG A 140 12.12 8.78 5.24
CA ARG A 140 13.10 8.84 6.34
C ARG A 140 12.75 9.71 7.54
N ASN A 141 11.79 10.63 7.40
CA ASN A 141 11.26 11.33 8.57
C ASN A 141 10.35 10.39 9.37
N LYS A 142 10.21 10.63 10.67
CA LYS A 142 9.36 9.84 11.56
C LYS A 142 8.02 10.49 11.80
N VAL A 143 6.98 9.68 11.75
CA VAL A 143 5.63 10.04 12.17
C VAL A 143 5.29 9.32 13.46
N ARG A 144 4.73 10.06 14.41
CA ARG A 144 4.11 9.52 15.62
C ARG A 144 2.61 9.61 15.51
N GLY A 145 1.89 8.59 15.95
CA GLY A 145 0.43 8.58 15.97
C GLY A 145 -0.14 7.43 16.80
N THR A 146 -1.46 7.28 16.76
CA THR A 146 -2.18 6.29 17.56
C THR A 146 -2.87 5.25 16.69
N ILE A 147 -2.70 3.97 17.00
CA ILE A 147 -3.41 2.88 16.30
C ILE A 147 -4.92 3.05 16.51
N SER A 148 -5.67 3.13 15.43
CA SER A 148 -7.13 3.28 15.41
C SER A 148 -7.85 2.08 14.80
N GLY A 149 -7.14 1.28 14.00
CA GLY A 149 -7.69 0.09 13.37
C GLY A 149 -6.68 -0.70 12.56
N PHE A 150 -7.23 -1.62 11.78
CA PHE A 150 -6.51 -2.61 11.00
C PHE A 150 -7.12 -2.61 9.60
N ASP A 151 -6.30 -2.37 8.58
CA ASP A 151 -6.67 -2.54 7.19
C ASP A 151 -6.41 -4.00 6.81
N GLU A 152 -7.45 -4.81 6.84
CA GLU A 152 -7.38 -6.24 6.53
C GLU A 152 -7.12 -6.51 5.04
N GLU A 153 -7.35 -5.53 4.16
CA GLU A 153 -7.11 -5.67 2.72
C GLU A 153 -5.64 -5.43 2.38
N ASN A 154 -5.03 -4.40 2.98
CA ASN A 154 -3.63 -4.05 2.75
C ASN A 154 -2.67 -4.55 3.83
N LEU A 155 -3.16 -5.17 4.90
CA LEU A 155 -2.36 -5.64 6.04
C LEU A 155 -1.54 -4.50 6.67
N TRP A 156 -2.18 -3.34 6.84
CA TRP A 156 -1.61 -2.14 7.44
C TRP A 156 -2.33 -1.77 8.74
N LEU A 157 -1.60 -1.22 9.70
CA LEU A 157 -2.20 -0.56 10.85
C LEU A 157 -2.76 0.80 10.44
N ILE A 158 -3.99 1.12 10.83
CA ILE A 158 -4.59 2.43 10.56
C ILE A 158 -4.20 3.37 11.69
N ILE A 159 -3.42 4.40 11.38
CA ILE A 159 -2.89 5.35 12.34
C ILE A 159 -3.67 6.66 12.27
N SER A 160 -4.12 7.11 13.43
CA SER A 160 -4.81 8.37 13.64
C SER A 160 -3.90 9.38 14.33
N ASP A 161 -4.29 10.65 14.28
CA ASP A 161 -3.61 11.74 15.00
C ASP A 161 -2.13 11.96 14.66
N GLY A 162 -1.68 11.49 13.50
CA GLY A 162 -0.29 11.53 13.09
C GLY A 162 0.35 12.93 13.06
N GLU A 163 1.61 13.00 13.48
CA GLU A 163 2.47 14.18 13.38
C GLU A 163 3.92 13.79 13.04
N VAL A 164 4.61 14.59 12.24
CA VAL A 164 6.04 14.40 11.94
C VAL A 164 6.87 14.93 13.11
N ILE A 165 7.71 14.07 13.70
CA ILE A 165 8.48 14.38 14.91
C ILE A 165 9.98 14.61 14.64
N SER A 166 10.56 14.00 13.61
CA SER A 166 11.97 14.18 13.25
C SER A 166 12.17 13.92 11.77
#